data_AF-V4JGN8-F1
#
_entry.id   AF-V4JGN8-F1
#
_cell.length_a   1.000
_cell.length_b   1.000
_cell.length_c   1.000
_cell.angle_alpha   90.00
_cell.angle_beta   90.00
_cell.angle_gamma   90.00
#
_symmetry.space_group_name_H-M   'P 1'
#
loop_
_entity.id
_entity.type
_entity.pdbx_description
1 polymer ?
#
loop_
_entity_poly.entity_id
_entity_poly.type
_entity_poly.pdbx_seq_one_letter_code
_entity_poly.pdbx_strand_id
1 'polypeptide(L)'
;MGQLPDPLRRYVDEVLMEPDRARDVAARMLADEETMLYLSVVSMAAVALTPEELSELLRLYQERFKGSGVDVTESLEVIEEHDMWKLKQLRENPARYASAMTDFVLKYPEDAHEYLVTYLSASLLLMAALEARSPEELAGIGRALNRVAEDLEAFTLTFRLTVEGPEGERQGVVGVIRGPDDLRRVLS
;
A
#
# COMPACT_ATOMS: atom_id res chain seq x y z
N MET A 1 -14.35 5.79 17.75
CA MET A 1 -13.22 5.95 16.83
C MET A 1 -12.86 7.43 16.79
N GLY A 2 -11.58 7.78 16.91
CA GLY A 2 -11.14 9.18 16.87
C GLY A 2 -11.47 9.80 15.52
N GLN A 3 -11.78 11.10 15.49
CA GLN A 3 -12.01 11.81 14.24
C GLN A 3 -10.75 11.76 13.37
N LEU A 4 -10.92 11.44 12.07
CA LEU A 4 -9.82 11.58 11.11
C LEU A 4 -9.27 13.02 11.17
N PRO A 5 -7.94 13.18 11.23
CA PRO A 5 -7.29 14.48 11.19
C PRO A 5 -7.70 15.26 9.95
N ASP A 6 -7.89 16.58 10.10
CA ASP A 6 -8.34 17.47 9.02
C ASP A 6 -7.52 17.35 7.72
N PRO A 7 -6.17 17.19 7.74
CA PRO A 7 -5.38 17.05 6.51
C PRO A 7 -5.74 15.81 5.67
N LEU A 8 -6.10 14.70 6.33
CA LEU A 8 -6.44 13.44 5.66
C LEU A 8 -7.91 13.36 5.26
N ARG A 9 -8.79 13.99 6.05
CA ARG A 9 -10.24 13.92 5.88
C ARG A 9 -10.68 14.30 4.46
N ARG A 10 -10.11 15.36 3.89
CA ARG A 10 -10.48 15.80 2.53
C ARG A 10 -10.25 14.71 1.46
N TYR A 11 -9.14 13.99 1.56
CA TYR A 11 -8.78 12.95 0.60
C TYR A 11 -9.66 11.71 0.79
N VAL A 12 -9.95 11.35 2.05
CA VAL A 12 -10.87 10.25 2.36
C VAL A 12 -12.29 10.57 1.89
N ASP A 13 -12.77 11.79 2.09
CA ASP A 13 -14.09 12.23 1.61
C ASP A 13 -14.18 12.18 0.08
N GLU A 14 -13.13 12.60 -0.63
CA GLU A 14 -13.05 12.51 -2.09
C GLU A 14 -13.08 11.05 -2.58
N VAL A 15 -12.33 10.15 -1.94
CA VAL A 15 -12.33 8.71 -2.26
C VAL A 15 -13.67 8.06 -1.92
N LEU A 16 -14.31 8.46 -0.81
CA LEU A 16 -15.62 7.95 -0.42
C LEU A 16 -16.70 8.32 -1.44
N MET A 17 -16.63 9.53 -2.01
CA MET A 17 -17.56 9.98 -3.06
C MET A 17 -17.31 9.28 -4.40
N GLU A 18 -16.05 9.05 -4.78
CA GLU A 18 -15.69 8.48 -6.07
C GLU A 18 -14.49 7.51 -5.94
N PRO A 19 -14.72 6.25 -5.49
CA PRO A 19 -13.64 5.31 -5.17
C PRO A 19 -12.71 4.99 -6.34
N ASP A 20 -13.23 5.04 -7.56
CA ASP A 20 -12.46 4.79 -8.79
C ASP A 20 -11.35 5.83 -9.03
N ARG A 21 -11.43 7.01 -8.38
CA ARG A 21 -10.42 8.07 -8.46
C ARG A 21 -9.38 8.02 -7.34
N ALA A 22 -9.33 6.94 -6.55
CA ALA A 22 -8.37 6.81 -5.45
C ALA A 22 -6.92 7.08 -5.88
N ARG A 23 -6.52 6.63 -7.09
CA ARG A 23 -5.18 6.91 -7.66
C ARG A 23 -4.93 8.39 -7.91
N ASP A 24 -5.88 9.09 -8.52
CA ASP A 24 -5.77 10.54 -8.76
C ASP A 24 -5.72 11.32 -7.45
N VAL A 25 -6.51 10.91 -6.46
CA VAL A 25 -6.55 11.52 -5.13
C VAL A 25 -5.23 11.28 -4.40
N ALA A 26 -4.71 10.04 -4.43
CA ALA A 26 -3.42 9.67 -3.86
C ALA A 26 -2.26 10.45 -4.51
N ALA A 27 -2.26 10.64 -5.82
CA ALA A 27 -1.24 11.43 -6.52
C ALA A 27 -1.26 12.90 -6.09
N ARG A 28 -2.45 13.49 -5.87
CA ARG A 28 -2.57 14.85 -5.30
C ARG A 28 -2.09 14.90 -3.86
N MET A 29 -2.45 13.91 -3.04
CA MET A 29 -2.02 13.80 -1.65
C MET A 29 -0.50 13.66 -1.53
N LEU A 30 0.13 12.93 -2.44
CA LEU A 30 1.58 12.75 -2.47
C LEU A 30 2.33 14.08 -2.70
N ALA A 31 1.71 15.01 -3.43
CA ALA A 31 2.26 16.36 -3.68
C ALA A 31 1.97 17.36 -2.54
N ASP A 32 1.22 16.96 -1.51
CA ASP A 32 0.86 17.79 -0.37
C ASP A 32 1.81 17.54 0.81
N GLU A 33 2.80 18.42 0.95
CA GLU A 33 3.86 18.31 1.95
C GLU A 33 3.35 18.25 3.39
N GLU A 34 2.28 18.97 3.73
CA GLU A 34 1.72 18.99 5.08
C GLU A 34 1.11 17.62 5.43
N THR A 35 0.32 17.07 4.50
CA THR A 35 -0.29 15.75 4.68
C THR A 35 0.77 14.65 4.67
N MET A 36 1.78 14.74 3.80
CA MET A 36 2.86 13.74 3.75
C MET A 36 3.74 13.78 5.01
N LEU A 37 3.99 14.95 5.59
CA LEU A 37 4.66 15.07 6.88
C LEU A 37 3.83 14.41 7.99
N TYR A 38 2.51 14.65 8.02
CA TYR A 38 1.61 14.02 8.97
C TYR A 38 1.63 12.49 8.84
N LEU A 39 1.47 11.97 7.61
CA LEU A 39 1.53 10.54 7.33
C LEU A 39 2.86 9.92 7.72
N SER A 40 3.97 10.63 7.53
CA SER A 40 5.30 10.13 7.92
C SER A 40 5.40 9.91 9.42
N VAL A 41 4.88 10.86 10.23
CA VAL A 41 4.86 10.74 11.69
C VAL A 41 3.97 9.58 12.15
N VAL A 42 2.77 9.46 11.59
CA VAL A 42 1.85 8.35 11.90
C VAL A 42 2.45 7.00 11.48
N SER A 43 3.10 6.95 10.33
CA SER A 43 3.77 5.73 9.83
C SER A 43 4.86 5.25 10.77
N MET A 44 5.60 6.16 11.45
CA MET A 44 6.59 5.75 12.45
C MET A 44 5.95 5.04 13.64
N ALA A 45 4.75 5.45 14.05
CA ALA A 45 4.01 4.75 15.10
C ALA A 45 3.54 3.36 14.63
N ALA A 46 3.15 3.22 13.35
CA ALA A 46 2.77 1.95 12.76
C ALA A 46 3.92 0.91 12.75
N VAL A 47 5.19 1.35 12.73
CA VAL A 47 6.35 0.44 12.84
C VAL A 47 6.39 -0.31 14.18
N ALA A 48 5.69 0.19 15.21
CA ALA A 48 5.59 -0.48 16.50
C ALA A 48 4.55 -1.62 16.52
N LEU A 49 3.67 -1.73 15.52
CA LEU A 49 2.58 -2.73 15.50
C LEU A 49 3.11 -4.17 15.43
N THR A 50 2.67 -5.05 16.32
CA THR A 50 3.02 -6.47 16.21
C THR A 50 2.34 -7.11 14.99
N PRO A 51 2.85 -8.24 14.47
CA PRO A 51 2.16 -9.04 13.47
C PRO A 51 0.68 -9.27 13.80
N GLU A 52 0.39 -9.61 15.05
CA GLU A 52 -0.95 -9.90 15.52
C GLU A 52 -1.84 -8.65 15.48
N GLU A 53 -1.32 -7.49 15.88
CA GLU A 53 -2.05 -6.22 15.81
C GLU A 53 -2.37 -5.82 14.36
N LEU A 54 -1.45 -6.08 13.42
CA LEU A 54 -1.68 -5.84 12.00
C LEU A 54 -2.75 -6.80 11.43
N SER A 55 -2.66 -8.09 11.73
CA SER A 55 -3.69 -9.06 11.32
C SER A 55 -5.06 -8.73 11.91
N GLU A 56 -5.14 -8.23 13.15
CA GLU A 56 -6.40 -7.78 13.76
C GLU A 56 -7.02 -6.59 13.03
N LEU A 57 -6.19 -5.62 12.59
CA LEU A 57 -6.65 -4.49 11.77
C LEU A 57 -7.26 -4.97 10.44
N LEU A 58 -6.68 -5.98 9.82
CA LEU A 58 -7.17 -6.51 8.55
C LEU A 58 -8.45 -7.31 8.71
N ARG A 59 -8.56 -8.07 9.80
CA ARG A 59 -9.82 -8.73 10.16
C ARG A 59 -10.95 -7.72 10.38
N LEU A 60 -10.66 -6.54 10.96
CA LEU A 60 -11.64 -5.46 11.07
C LEU A 60 -12.18 -5.04 9.69
N TYR A 61 -11.30 -4.93 8.68
CA TYR A 61 -11.72 -4.62 7.31
C TYR A 61 -12.53 -5.76 6.69
N GLN A 62 -12.11 -7.02 6.84
CA GLN A 62 -12.90 -8.17 6.37
C GLN A 62 -14.32 -8.15 6.93
N GLU A 63 -14.47 -7.94 8.24
CA GLU A 63 -15.78 -7.80 8.88
C GLU A 63 -16.55 -6.58 8.35
N ARG A 64 -15.85 -5.46 8.10
CA ARG A 64 -16.47 -4.22 7.59
C ARG A 64 -17.13 -4.42 6.23
N PHE A 65 -16.53 -5.22 5.35
CA PHE A 65 -17.05 -5.51 4.02
C PHE A 65 -18.10 -6.62 3.99
N LYS A 66 -18.37 -7.33 5.10
CA LYS A 66 -19.43 -8.35 5.14
C LYS A 66 -20.78 -7.77 4.75
N GLY A 67 -21.44 -8.43 3.80
CA GLY A 67 -22.75 -8.02 3.31
C GLY A 67 -22.73 -6.88 2.28
N SER A 68 -21.54 -6.40 1.87
CA SER A 68 -21.41 -5.44 0.75
C SER A 68 -21.64 -6.06 -0.63
N GLY A 69 -21.60 -7.40 -0.73
CA GLY A 69 -21.71 -8.12 -2.01
C GLY A 69 -20.42 -8.12 -2.85
N VAL A 70 -19.31 -7.61 -2.30
CA VAL A 70 -17.98 -7.66 -2.91
C VAL A 70 -17.04 -8.46 -2.00
N ASP A 71 -16.30 -9.40 -2.59
CA ASP A 71 -15.24 -10.11 -1.89
C ASP A 71 -13.94 -9.31 -2.03
N VAL A 72 -13.33 -8.99 -0.90
CA VAL A 72 -12.07 -8.24 -0.77
C VAL A 72 -10.98 -9.06 -0.08
N THR A 73 -11.23 -10.36 0.16
CA THR A 73 -10.37 -11.21 1.01
C THR A 73 -8.94 -11.24 0.47
N GLU A 74 -8.77 -11.61 -0.80
CA GLU A 74 -7.47 -11.67 -1.48
C GLU A 74 -6.75 -10.31 -1.46
N SER A 75 -7.50 -9.22 -1.68
CA SER A 75 -6.93 -7.86 -1.69
C SER A 75 -6.43 -7.43 -0.32
N LEU A 76 -7.15 -7.81 0.75
CA LEU A 76 -6.71 -7.57 2.12
C LEU A 76 -5.51 -8.45 2.48
N GLU A 77 -5.45 -9.69 2.00
CA GLU A 77 -4.29 -10.57 2.17
C GLU A 77 -3.03 -10.01 1.47
N VAL A 78 -3.15 -9.47 0.26
CA VAL A 78 -2.03 -8.80 -0.43
C VAL A 78 -1.52 -7.59 0.36
N ILE A 79 -2.43 -6.77 0.89
CA ILE A 79 -2.06 -5.61 1.72
C ILE A 79 -1.37 -6.07 3.02
N GLU A 80 -1.93 -7.10 3.67
CA GLU A 80 -1.31 -7.72 4.85
C GLU A 80 0.10 -8.18 4.56
N GLU A 81 0.26 -8.92 3.48
CA GLU A 81 1.51 -9.52 3.08
C GLU A 81 2.58 -8.46 2.82
N HIS A 82 2.20 -7.36 2.16
CA HIS A 82 3.08 -6.22 1.90
C HIS A 82 3.48 -5.51 3.18
N ASP A 83 2.51 -5.17 4.05
CA ASP A 83 2.77 -4.44 5.28
C ASP A 83 3.58 -5.29 6.28
N MET A 84 3.27 -6.58 6.39
CA MET A 84 4.04 -7.54 7.20
C MET A 84 5.48 -7.66 6.71
N TRP A 85 5.68 -7.80 5.39
CA TRP A 85 7.00 -7.84 4.81
C TRP A 85 7.77 -6.54 5.09
N LYS A 86 7.17 -5.37 4.85
CA LYS A 86 7.77 -4.06 5.12
C LYS A 86 8.15 -3.89 6.59
N LEU A 87 7.27 -4.25 7.52
CA LEU A 87 7.52 -4.20 8.96
C LEU A 87 8.69 -5.11 9.37
N LYS A 88 8.73 -6.33 8.83
CA LYS A 88 9.85 -7.25 9.05
C LYS A 88 11.17 -6.62 8.59
N GLN A 89 11.21 -6.04 7.39
CA GLN A 89 12.43 -5.41 6.87
C GLN A 89 12.87 -4.20 7.71
N LEU A 90 11.94 -3.37 8.16
CA LEU A 90 12.23 -2.23 9.04
C LEU A 90 12.80 -2.66 10.40
N ARG A 91 12.40 -3.84 10.91
CA ARG A 91 12.85 -4.35 12.22
C ARG A 91 14.15 -5.12 12.13
N GLU A 92 14.26 -6.02 11.16
CA GLU A 92 15.35 -6.99 11.08
C GLU A 92 16.49 -6.50 10.19
N ASN A 93 16.18 -5.75 9.12
CA ASN A 93 17.15 -5.35 8.09
C ASN A 93 17.05 -3.85 7.70
N PRO A 94 16.92 -2.89 8.64
CA PRO A 94 16.59 -1.50 8.32
C PRO A 94 17.58 -0.82 7.36
N ALA A 95 18.88 -1.10 7.49
CA ALA A 95 19.90 -0.51 6.61
C ALA A 95 19.77 -1.03 5.17
N ARG A 96 19.54 -2.32 4.99
CA ARG A 96 19.35 -2.93 3.66
C ARG A 96 18.06 -2.46 3.01
N TYR A 97 16.98 -2.39 3.79
CA TYR A 97 15.71 -1.83 3.33
C TYR A 97 15.86 -0.37 2.90
N ALA A 98 16.47 0.48 3.72
CA ALA A 98 16.68 1.89 3.40
C ALA A 98 17.55 2.07 2.14
N SER A 99 18.60 1.27 1.97
CA SER A 99 19.45 1.28 0.77
C SER A 99 18.66 0.88 -0.47
N ALA A 100 17.88 -0.20 -0.42
CA ALA A 100 17.08 -0.66 -1.54
C ALA A 100 16.01 0.35 -1.94
N MET A 101 15.33 0.96 -0.98
CA MET A 101 14.34 2.01 -1.24
C MET A 101 14.98 3.27 -1.83
N THR A 102 16.16 3.67 -1.34
CA THR A 102 16.90 4.82 -1.89
C THR A 102 17.31 4.56 -3.34
N ASP A 103 17.85 3.36 -3.61
CA ASP A 103 18.21 2.93 -4.97
C ASP A 103 17.00 2.90 -5.90
N PHE A 104 15.86 2.41 -5.42
CA PHE A 104 14.61 2.37 -6.19
C PHE A 104 14.16 3.77 -6.59
N VAL A 105 14.12 4.71 -5.64
CA VAL A 105 13.73 6.11 -5.90
C VAL A 105 14.69 6.80 -6.88
N LEU A 106 16.00 6.59 -6.73
CA LEU A 106 17.00 7.25 -7.56
C LEU A 106 17.07 6.69 -8.99
N LYS A 107 16.95 5.35 -9.14
CA LYS A 107 17.12 4.68 -10.43
C LYS A 107 15.79 4.51 -11.19
N TYR A 108 14.67 4.44 -10.48
CA TYR A 108 13.33 4.18 -11.03
C TYR A 108 12.31 5.18 -10.45
N PRO A 109 12.49 6.49 -10.64
CA PRO A 109 11.63 7.51 -10.03
C PRO A 109 10.16 7.40 -10.45
N GLU A 110 9.88 7.00 -11.68
CA GLU A 110 8.51 6.80 -12.19
C GLU A 110 7.83 5.61 -11.50
N ASP A 111 8.53 4.47 -11.38
CA ASP A 111 8.01 3.30 -10.69
C ASP A 111 7.89 3.54 -9.18
N ALA A 112 8.78 4.34 -8.59
CA ALA A 112 8.70 4.74 -7.19
C ALA A 112 7.50 5.65 -6.92
N HIS A 113 7.23 6.59 -7.82
CA HIS A 113 6.01 7.39 -7.77
C HIS A 113 4.76 6.49 -7.88
N GLU A 114 4.75 5.57 -8.84
CA GLU A 114 3.63 4.66 -9.07
C GLU A 114 3.37 3.75 -7.86
N TYR A 115 4.42 3.22 -7.24
CA TYR A 115 4.33 2.48 -5.98
C TYR A 115 3.67 3.30 -4.87
N LEU A 116 4.13 4.53 -4.66
CA LEU A 116 3.59 5.40 -3.62
C LEU A 116 2.12 5.74 -3.88
N VAL A 117 1.75 6.04 -5.12
CA VAL A 117 0.36 6.27 -5.50
C VAL A 117 -0.48 5.02 -5.23
N THR A 118 -0.04 3.84 -5.64
CA THR A 118 -0.74 2.56 -5.40
C THR A 118 -0.94 2.31 -3.89
N TYR A 119 0.13 2.43 -3.10
CA TYR A 119 0.07 2.18 -1.66
C TYR A 119 -0.81 3.19 -0.91
N LEU A 120 -0.72 4.48 -1.27
CA LEU A 120 -1.57 5.52 -0.70
C LEU A 120 -3.03 5.37 -1.14
N SER A 121 -3.29 4.90 -2.37
CA SER A 121 -4.64 4.60 -2.84
C SER A 121 -5.30 3.50 -2.01
N ALA A 122 -4.57 2.40 -1.75
CA ALA A 122 -5.06 1.32 -0.89
C ALA A 122 -5.36 1.86 0.52
N SER A 123 -4.45 2.65 1.09
CA SER A 123 -4.64 3.27 2.40
C SER A 123 -5.88 4.19 2.45
N LEU A 124 -6.09 5.01 1.43
CA LEU A 124 -7.27 5.89 1.31
C LEU A 124 -8.57 5.09 1.20
N LEU A 125 -8.58 4.02 0.40
CA LEU A 125 -9.74 3.15 0.23
C LEU A 125 -10.09 2.43 1.53
N LEU A 126 -9.10 1.93 2.27
CA LEU A 126 -9.32 1.34 3.59
C LEU A 126 -9.89 2.38 4.57
N MET A 127 -9.32 3.58 4.63
CA MET A 127 -9.89 4.66 5.47
C MET A 127 -11.33 5.02 5.06
N ALA A 128 -11.61 5.13 3.77
CA ALA A 128 -12.96 5.39 3.26
C ALA A 128 -13.94 4.25 3.63
N ALA A 129 -13.50 3.00 3.66
CA ALA A 129 -14.33 1.86 4.07
C ALA A 129 -14.81 1.98 5.53
N LEU A 130 -13.98 2.56 6.41
CA LEU A 130 -14.37 2.84 7.80
C LEU A 130 -15.43 3.93 7.89
N GLU A 131 -15.39 4.92 6.99
CA GLU A 131 -16.31 6.06 6.96
C GLU A 131 -17.59 5.80 6.16
N ALA A 132 -17.60 4.79 5.28
CA ALA A 132 -18.77 4.38 4.52
C ALA A 132 -19.98 4.13 5.43
N ARG A 133 -21.18 4.43 4.95
CA ARG A 133 -22.43 4.33 5.74
C ARG A 133 -23.43 3.34 5.16
N SER A 134 -23.16 2.84 3.95
CA SER A 134 -24.01 1.91 3.23
C SER A 134 -23.24 0.73 2.63
N PRO A 135 -23.89 -0.43 2.44
CA PRO A 135 -23.34 -1.54 1.67
C PRO A 135 -22.94 -1.15 0.24
N GLU A 136 -23.67 -0.22 -0.39
CA GLU A 136 -23.40 0.25 -1.74
C GLU A 136 -22.10 1.05 -1.85
N GLU A 137 -21.83 1.96 -0.89
CA GLU A 137 -20.55 2.67 -0.79
C GLU A 137 -19.39 1.68 -0.59
N LEU A 138 -19.56 0.72 0.32
CA LEU A 138 -18.57 -0.34 0.53
C LEU A 138 -18.34 -1.17 -0.75
N ALA A 139 -19.39 -1.49 -1.51
CA ALA A 139 -19.24 -2.23 -2.75
C ALA A 139 -18.40 -1.44 -3.78
N GLY A 140 -18.59 -0.12 -3.86
CA GLY A 140 -17.76 0.76 -4.69
C GLY A 140 -16.30 0.75 -4.26
N ILE A 141 -16.05 0.93 -2.96
CA ILE A 141 -14.71 0.91 -2.37
C ILE A 141 -14.01 -0.43 -2.56
N GLY A 142 -14.72 -1.55 -2.32
CA GLY A 142 -14.16 -2.89 -2.45
C GLY A 142 -13.71 -3.19 -3.89
N ARG A 143 -14.50 -2.81 -4.90
CA ARG A 143 -14.09 -2.97 -6.30
C ARG A 143 -12.86 -2.16 -6.66
N ALA A 144 -12.75 -0.93 -6.12
CA ALA A 144 -11.57 -0.09 -6.32
C ALA A 144 -10.35 -0.67 -5.59
N LEU A 145 -10.54 -1.21 -4.38
CA LEU A 145 -9.50 -1.85 -3.58
C LEU A 145 -8.92 -3.07 -4.31
N ASN A 146 -9.77 -3.91 -4.89
CA ASN A 146 -9.31 -5.11 -5.59
C ASN A 146 -8.37 -4.77 -6.76
N ARG A 147 -8.70 -3.76 -7.56
CA ARG A 147 -7.83 -3.31 -8.67
C ARG A 147 -6.49 -2.75 -8.17
N VAL A 148 -6.51 -1.98 -7.08
CA VAL A 148 -5.29 -1.40 -6.51
C VAL A 148 -4.40 -2.48 -5.87
N ALA A 149 -5.00 -3.53 -5.29
CA ALA A 149 -4.27 -4.62 -4.68
C ALA A 149 -3.49 -5.45 -5.72
N GLU A 150 -4.05 -5.70 -6.90
CA GLU A 150 -3.34 -6.35 -8.01
C GLU A 150 -2.03 -5.61 -8.36
N ASP A 151 -2.08 -4.28 -8.46
CA ASP A 151 -0.88 -3.45 -8.68
C ASP A 151 0.11 -3.57 -7.52
N LEU A 152 -0.38 -3.58 -6.27
CA LEU A 152 0.45 -3.66 -5.07
C LEU A 152 1.21 -4.99 -4.97
N GLU A 153 0.56 -6.10 -5.33
CA GLU A 153 1.18 -7.44 -5.32
C GLU A 153 2.45 -7.48 -6.18
N ALA A 154 2.40 -6.90 -7.39
CA ALA A 154 3.54 -6.81 -8.30
C ALA A 154 4.74 -6.04 -7.68
N PHE A 155 4.45 -4.96 -6.94
CA PHE A 155 5.48 -4.23 -6.21
C PHE A 155 6.04 -5.04 -5.04
N THR A 156 5.20 -5.71 -4.26
CA THR A 156 5.62 -6.56 -3.13
C THR A 156 6.61 -7.64 -3.59
N LEU A 157 6.29 -8.33 -4.70
CA LEU A 157 7.16 -9.34 -5.29
C LEU A 157 8.51 -8.74 -5.73
N THR A 158 8.47 -7.60 -6.42
CA THR A 158 9.67 -6.89 -6.89
C THR A 158 10.59 -6.52 -5.72
N PHE A 159 10.03 -5.97 -4.65
CA PHE A 159 10.83 -5.59 -3.49
C PHE A 159 11.40 -6.79 -2.75
N ARG A 160 10.65 -7.89 -2.60
CA ARG A 160 11.16 -9.12 -1.99
C ARG A 160 12.36 -9.65 -2.75
N LEU A 161 12.30 -9.71 -4.07
CA LEU A 161 13.43 -10.16 -4.88
C LEU A 161 14.66 -9.25 -4.71
N THR A 162 14.45 -7.94 -4.66
CA THR A 162 15.53 -6.96 -4.47
C THR A 162 16.15 -7.04 -3.07
N VAL A 163 15.30 -7.12 -2.03
CA VAL A 163 15.74 -7.03 -0.62
C VAL A 163 16.17 -8.39 -0.07
N GLU A 164 15.56 -9.50 -0.50
CA GLU A 164 15.80 -10.84 0.06
C GLU A 164 16.54 -11.77 -0.92
N GLY A 165 16.58 -11.46 -2.21
CA GLY A 165 17.21 -12.31 -3.22
C GLY A 165 18.73 -12.46 -3.06
N PRO A 166 19.31 -13.56 -3.59
CA PRO A 166 20.76 -13.83 -3.56
C PRO A 166 21.60 -12.77 -4.28
N GLU A 167 20.97 -11.93 -5.11
CA GLU A 167 21.58 -10.83 -5.84
C GLU A 167 21.44 -9.45 -5.19
N GLY A 168 20.80 -9.32 -4.02
CA GLY A 168 20.69 -8.03 -3.33
C GLY A 168 22.04 -7.44 -2.88
N GLU A 169 23.14 -8.18 -3.08
CA GLU A 169 24.53 -7.69 -2.96
C GLU A 169 25.17 -7.28 -4.30
N ARG A 170 24.58 -7.60 -5.47
CA ARG A 170 25.23 -7.48 -6.79
C ARG A 170 24.45 -6.76 -7.88
N GLN A 171 23.13 -6.67 -7.82
CA GLN A 171 22.35 -5.96 -8.85
C GLN A 171 21.42 -4.94 -8.22
N GLY A 172 21.53 -3.68 -8.66
CA GLY A 172 20.55 -2.65 -8.32
C GLY A 172 19.16 -3.06 -8.82
N VAL A 173 18.12 -2.49 -8.22
CA VAL A 173 16.69 -2.70 -8.56
C VAL A 173 16.51 -2.83 -10.07
N VAL A 174 15.77 -3.81 -10.58
CA VAL A 174 15.52 -4.01 -12.03
C VAL A 174 14.04 -3.78 -12.31
N GLY A 175 13.56 -2.54 -12.19
CA GLY A 175 12.16 -2.16 -12.48
C GLY A 175 11.09 -3.00 -11.74
N VAL A 176 9.80 -2.72 -11.99
CA VAL A 176 8.68 -3.53 -11.46
C VAL A 176 8.44 -4.73 -12.35
N ILE A 177 8.31 -5.93 -11.75
CA ILE A 177 7.99 -7.15 -12.50
C ILE A 177 6.50 -7.13 -12.85
N ARG A 178 6.18 -6.92 -14.14
CA ARG A 178 4.79 -6.89 -14.62
C ARG A 178 4.39 -8.16 -15.39
N GLY A 179 5.28 -9.15 -15.50
CA GLY A 179 4.98 -10.42 -16.17
C GLY A 179 6.15 -11.41 -16.28
N PRO A 180 5.94 -12.56 -16.96
CA PRO A 180 6.93 -13.64 -17.06
C PRO A 180 8.24 -13.24 -17.74
N ASP A 181 8.19 -12.29 -18.69
CA ASP A 181 9.37 -11.79 -19.39
C ASP A 181 10.22 -10.87 -18.50
N ASP A 182 9.59 -10.07 -17.64
CA ASP A 182 10.28 -9.27 -16.62
C ASP A 182 10.89 -10.18 -15.54
N LEU A 183 10.15 -11.21 -15.13
CA LEU A 183 10.63 -12.21 -14.18
C LEU A 183 11.87 -12.95 -14.72
N ARG A 184 11.89 -13.32 -16.01
CA ARG A 184 13.06 -13.94 -16.62
C ARG A 184 14.28 -13.03 -16.61
N ARG A 185 14.12 -11.73 -16.88
CA ARG A 185 15.23 -10.75 -16.81
C ARG A 185 15.81 -10.64 -15.40
N VAL A 186 14.98 -10.76 -14.37
CA VAL A 186 15.42 -10.69 -12.96
C VAL A 186 16.09 -12.00 -12.50
N LEU A 187 15.80 -13.13 -13.15
CA LEU A 187 16.34 -14.45 -12.79
C LEU A 187 17.52 -14.92 -13.66
N SER A 188 18.01 -14.11 -14.60
CA SER A 188 19.11 -14.47 -15.54
C SER A 188 20.41 -13.75 -15.24
#